data_AF-A0A1H0PC35-F1
#
_entry.id   AF-A0A1H0PC35-F1
#
_cell.length_a   1.000
_cell.length_b   1.000
_cell.length_c   1.000
_cell.angle_alpha   90.00
_cell.angle_beta   90.00
_cell.angle_gamma   90.00
#
_symmetry.space_group_name_H-M   'P 1'
#
loop_
_entity.id
_entity.type
_entity.pdbx_description
1 polymer ?
#
loop_
_entity_poly.entity_id
_entity_poly.type
_entity_poly.pdbx_seq_one_letter_code
_entity_poly.pdbx_strand_id
1 'polypeptide(L)'
;MIAARNDAYERVAKRSDVRFVTMDDYRIFREVGLRGLAPDGSERPGARDRNGLRNALFADLLVTTGLRLEEASGLLSGDLAVIVPDGDENRQLWLRLPPPLTKGDRGRSVLVPRRLLRQIAAYIDVERAAGAAKFVARNGAARFDRPIHITDAGLDRMRDVCTPEERCRLILCNENGTPREPAALWLTEVGQPVRPNSWEVIFARACKRCRDYGFSLSISPHQLRHTFAVHMLALLIQERLREAALPAGPMESYRLILGDPLQQVQRLLGHASLATTYIYLDHIATRADTVDSAVEKLLALLPGPQGA
;
A
#
# COMPACT_ATOMS: atom_id res chain seq x y z
N MET A 1 12.30 -7.99 30.53
CA MET A 1 11.09 -7.93 29.70
C MET A 1 11.21 -6.68 28.83
N ILE A 2 11.71 -6.82 27.59
CA ILE A 2 11.98 -5.69 26.70
C ILE A 2 10.65 -5.33 26.04
N ALA A 3 10.04 -4.22 26.48
CA ALA A 3 8.84 -3.68 25.86
C ALA A 3 9.15 -3.30 24.41
N ALA A 4 8.53 -4.00 23.47
CA ALA A 4 8.55 -3.62 22.06
C ALA A 4 7.95 -2.21 21.95
N ARG A 5 8.76 -1.27 21.44
CA ARG A 5 8.32 0.11 21.20
C ARG A 5 7.26 0.08 20.09
N ASN A 6 6.14 0.74 20.37
CA ASN A 6 4.98 0.82 19.49
C ASN A 6 5.23 1.95 18.47
N ASP A 7 5.79 1.61 17.30
CA ASP A 7 6.08 2.55 16.21
C ASP A 7 4.84 2.94 15.39
N ALA A 8 3.65 2.49 15.79
CA ALA A 8 2.35 2.88 15.21
C ALA A 8 2.04 4.38 15.39
N TYR A 9 2.70 5.05 16.34
CA TYR A 9 2.60 6.50 16.51
C TYR A 9 3.63 7.22 15.64
N GLU A 10 3.15 7.85 14.57
CA GLU A 10 3.91 8.80 13.76
C GLU A 10 4.36 9.99 14.64
N ARG A 11 5.51 9.83 15.30
CA ARG A 11 6.29 10.95 15.84
C ARG A 11 6.72 11.79 14.65
N VAL A 12 6.75 13.11 14.83
CA VAL A 12 7.39 14.01 13.88
C VAL A 12 8.81 13.48 13.67
N ALA A 13 9.10 12.91 12.50
CA ALA A 13 10.42 12.42 12.17
C ALA A 13 11.41 13.58 12.35
N LYS A 14 12.45 13.40 13.16
CA LYS A 14 13.53 14.38 13.23
C LYS A 14 14.19 14.43 11.85
N ARG A 15 14.55 15.64 11.40
CA ARG A 15 15.13 15.98 10.09
C ARG A 15 16.22 15.03 9.55
N SER A 16 16.89 14.24 10.39
CA SER A 16 18.05 13.40 10.02
C SER A 16 17.79 11.89 9.92
N ASP A 17 16.55 11.40 10.01
CA ASP A 17 16.30 9.94 10.17
C ASP A 17 15.32 9.31 9.17
N VAL A 18 14.92 10.04 8.11
CA VAL A 18 14.03 9.46 7.09
C VAL A 18 14.83 8.49 6.22
N ARG A 19 14.60 7.20 6.46
CA ARG A 19 15.17 6.12 5.65
C ARG A 19 14.16 5.70 4.60
N PHE A 20 14.53 5.82 3.34
CA PHE A 20 13.79 5.27 2.21
C PHE A 20 14.59 4.13 1.56
N VAL A 21 13.89 3.31 0.79
CA VAL A 21 14.41 2.06 0.21
C VAL A 21 14.73 2.31 -1.27
N THR A 22 15.85 1.79 -1.75
CA THR A 22 16.13 1.82 -3.19
C THR A 22 15.20 0.85 -3.92
N MET A 23 14.89 1.08 -5.20
CA MET A 23 14.01 0.17 -5.94
C MET A 23 14.64 -1.21 -6.15
N ASP A 24 15.96 -1.31 -6.18
CA ASP A 24 16.66 -2.60 -6.30
C ASP A 24 16.60 -3.39 -4.97
N ASP A 25 16.81 -2.73 -3.82
CA ASP A 25 16.59 -3.35 -2.50
C ASP A 25 15.14 -3.78 -2.31
N TYR A 26 14.20 -2.96 -2.77
CA TYR A 26 12.77 -3.27 -2.72
C TYR A 26 12.43 -4.51 -3.54
N ARG A 27 12.99 -4.65 -4.76
CA ARG A 27 12.81 -5.84 -5.61
C ARG A 27 13.30 -7.10 -4.92
N ILE A 28 14.49 -7.07 -4.33
CA ILE A 28 15.05 -8.19 -3.56
C ILE A 28 14.14 -8.53 -2.39
N PHE A 29 13.73 -7.51 -1.61
CA PHE A 29 12.81 -7.70 -0.50
C PHE A 29 11.46 -8.27 -0.92
N ARG A 30 10.93 -7.87 -2.07
CA ARG A 30 9.67 -8.37 -2.62
C ARG A 30 9.79 -9.84 -3.02
N GLU A 31 10.76 -10.19 -3.87
CA GLU A 31 10.89 -11.55 -4.42
C GLU A 31 11.44 -12.53 -3.39
N VAL A 32 12.61 -12.24 -2.81
CA VAL A 32 13.26 -13.14 -1.85
C VAL A 32 12.55 -13.04 -0.51
N GLY A 33 12.32 -11.82 -0.03
CA GLY A 33 11.76 -11.57 1.29
C GLY A 33 10.27 -11.93 1.39
N LEU A 34 9.38 -11.30 0.63
CA LEU A 34 7.93 -11.45 0.83
C LEU A 34 7.35 -12.68 0.13
N ARG A 35 7.76 -12.93 -1.13
CA ARG A 35 7.32 -14.09 -1.90
C ARG A 35 8.03 -15.38 -1.49
N GLY A 36 9.21 -15.27 -0.88
CA GLY A 36 9.96 -16.43 -0.41
C GLY A 36 10.63 -17.19 -1.54
N LEU A 37 10.98 -16.53 -2.64
CA LEU A 37 11.75 -17.12 -3.73
C LEU A 37 13.24 -17.21 -3.34
N ALA A 38 13.97 -18.08 -4.03
CA ALA A 38 15.43 -18.03 -4.01
C ALA A 38 15.93 -16.80 -4.81
N PRO A 39 17.19 -16.37 -4.61
CA PRO A 39 17.74 -15.19 -5.32
C PRO A 39 17.75 -15.32 -6.84
N ASP A 40 17.76 -16.55 -7.36
CA ASP A 40 17.66 -16.86 -8.80
C ASP A 40 16.21 -16.85 -9.34
N GLY A 41 15.23 -16.58 -8.46
CA GLY A 41 13.80 -16.55 -8.79
C GLY A 41 13.10 -17.91 -8.70
N SER A 42 13.83 -18.99 -8.39
CA SER A 42 13.23 -20.33 -8.24
C SER A 42 12.45 -20.47 -6.93
N GLU A 43 11.55 -21.45 -6.88
CA GLU A 43 10.90 -21.83 -5.63
C GLU A 43 11.92 -22.47 -4.69
N ARG A 44 11.89 -22.08 -3.40
CA ARG A 44 12.81 -22.66 -2.42
C ARG A 44 12.41 -24.11 -2.13
N PRO A 45 13.37 -25.06 -2.09
CA PRO A 45 13.08 -26.44 -1.70
C PRO A 45 12.40 -26.51 -0.32
N GLY A 46 11.25 -27.18 -0.27
CA GLY A 46 10.46 -27.30 0.96
C GLY A 46 9.72 -26.03 1.38
N ALA A 47 9.62 -25.02 0.50
CA ALA A 47 8.85 -23.81 0.76
C ALA A 47 7.41 -24.17 1.13
N ARG A 48 6.98 -23.65 2.28
CA ARG A 48 5.57 -23.61 2.70
C ARG A 48 5.10 -22.17 2.84
N ASP A 49 5.72 -21.24 2.11
CA ASP A 49 5.37 -19.83 2.17
C ASP A 49 3.98 -19.62 1.58
N ARG A 50 2.99 -19.59 2.47
CA ARG A 50 1.61 -19.33 2.12
C ARG A 50 1.37 -17.83 2.22
N ASN A 51 0.63 -17.27 1.26
CA ASN A 51 0.34 -15.83 1.11
C ASN A 51 1.54 -14.96 0.66
N GLY A 52 2.53 -15.54 -0.05
CA GLY A 52 3.66 -14.78 -0.59
C GLY A 52 3.23 -13.66 -1.53
N LEU A 53 2.25 -13.96 -2.41
CA LEU A 53 1.66 -12.96 -3.32
C LEU A 53 0.91 -11.88 -2.54
N ARG A 54 0.01 -12.25 -1.62
CA ARG A 54 -0.68 -11.28 -0.73
C ARG A 54 0.30 -10.32 -0.05
N ASN A 55 1.39 -10.86 0.51
CA ASN A 55 2.38 -10.05 1.22
C ASN A 55 3.11 -9.09 0.28
N ALA A 56 3.49 -9.55 -0.91
CA ALA A 56 4.08 -8.71 -1.94
C ALA A 56 3.13 -7.60 -2.39
N LEU A 57 1.85 -7.92 -2.65
CA LEU A 57 0.84 -6.94 -3.05
C LEU A 57 0.57 -5.88 -1.97
N PHE A 58 0.59 -6.25 -0.70
CA PHE A 58 0.49 -5.28 0.39
C PHE A 58 1.66 -4.29 0.37
N ALA A 59 2.89 -4.79 0.15
CA ALA A 59 4.06 -3.93 0.03
C ALA A 59 4.03 -3.08 -1.25
N ASP A 60 3.57 -3.65 -2.37
CA ASP A 60 3.40 -2.94 -3.65
C ASP A 60 2.43 -1.78 -3.47
N LEU A 61 1.33 -2.00 -2.75
CA LEU A 61 0.37 -0.94 -2.41
C LEU A 61 1.03 0.18 -1.62
N LEU A 62 1.80 -0.12 -0.57
CA LEU A 62 2.47 0.91 0.25
C LEU A 62 3.47 1.73 -0.55
N VAL A 63 4.35 1.10 -1.33
CA VAL A 63 5.44 1.79 -2.05
C VAL A 63 4.92 2.60 -3.24
N THR A 64 3.75 2.24 -3.80
CA THR A 64 3.17 2.92 -4.97
C THR A 64 2.12 3.97 -4.62
N THR A 65 1.60 3.99 -3.39
CA THR A 65 0.51 4.92 -2.99
C THR A 65 0.81 5.74 -1.74
N GLY A 66 1.84 5.35 -0.98
CA GLY A 66 2.21 6.03 0.26
C GLY A 66 1.17 5.92 1.37
N LEU A 67 0.26 4.94 1.33
CA LEU A 67 -0.70 4.70 2.41
C LEU A 67 0.00 4.46 3.76
N ARG A 68 -0.64 4.86 4.86
CA ARG A 68 -0.22 4.43 6.21
C ARG A 68 -0.50 2.95 6.38
N LEU A 69 0.23 2.32 7.32
CA LEU A 69 0.04 0.91 7.64
C LEU A 69 -1.43 0.59 7.97
N GLU A 70 -2.06 1.39 8.83
CA GLU A 70 -3.47 1.20 9.21
C GLU A 70 -4.43 1.43 8.03
N GLU A 71 -4.20 2.47 7.23
CA GLU A 71 -5.02 2.78 6.05
C GLU A 71 -4.99 1.60 5.05
N ALA A 72 -3.79 1.09 4.72
CA ALA A 72 -3.62 -0.03 3.81
C ALA A 72 -4.17 -1.35 4.38
N SER A 73 -3.99 -1.58 5.68
CA SER A 73 -4.49 -2.78 6.37
C SER A 73 -6.01 -2.81 6.46
N GLY A 74 -6.63 -1.64 6.63
CA GLY A 74 -8.07 -1.47 6.83
C GLY A 74 -8.89 -1.44 5.54
N LEU A 75 -8.29 -1.63 4.36
CA LEU A 75 -9.04 -1.71 3.10
C LEU A 75 -9.98 -2.92 3.10
N LEU A 76 -11.18 -2.73 2.54
CA LEU A 76 -12.19 -3.77 2.32
C LEU A 76 -12.10 -4.30 0.89
N SER A 77 -12.56 -5.53 0.65
CA SER A 77 -12.62 -6.08 -0.72
C SER A 77 -13.50 -5.22 -1.64
N GLY A 78 -14.61 -4.70 -1.10
CA GLY A 78 -15.51 -3.78 -1.80
C GLY A 78 -14.91 -2.40 -2.11
N ASP A 79 -13.82 -1.99 -1.42
CA ASP A 79 -13.17 -0.70 -1.71
C ASP A 79 -12.51 -0.70 -3.11
N LEU A 80 -12.16 -1.88 -3.64
CA LEU A 80 -11.38 -2.01 -4.88
C LEU A 80 -12.14 -2.72 -6.01
N ALA A 81 -13.18 -3.49 -5.70
CA ALA A 81 -13.97 -4.25 -6.69
C ALA A 81 -14.76 -3.37 -7.67
N VAL A 82 -14.98 -2.09 -7.35
CA VAL A 82 -15.76 -1.15 -8.18
C VAL A 82 -14.91 -0.45 -9.26
N ILE A 83 -13.59 -0.63 -9.26
CA ILE A 83 -12.68 0.28 -9.97
C ILE A 83 -12.22 -0.24 -11.36
N VAL A 84 -12.90 -1.19 -12.00
CA VAL A 84 -12.52 -1.60 -13.38
C VAL A 84 -13.73 -1.80 -14.29
N PRO A 85 -14.38 -0.73 -14.77
CA PRO A 85 -15.10 -0.82 -16.04
C PRO A 85 -14.08 -1.10 -17.15
N ASP A 86 -14.29 -2.16 -17.93
CA ASP A 86 -13.54 -2.39 -19.16
C ASP A 86 -13.76 -1.19 -20.10
N GLY A 87 -12.67 -0.57 -20.58
CA GLY A 87 -12.72 0.54 -21.55
C GLY A 87 -12.15 1.89 -21.11
N ASP A 88 -11.84 2.11 -19.82
CA ASP A 88 -11.18 3.36 -19.38
C ASP A 88 -9.65 3.28 -19.58
N GLU A 89 -9.11 4.18 -20.41
CA GLU A 89 -7.68 4.27 -20.77
C GLU A 89 -6.79 4.79 -19.62
N ASN A 90 -7.39 5.29 -18.54
CA ASN A 90 -6.63 5.83 -17.42
C ASN A 90 -5.74 4.77 -16.75
N ARG A 91 -4.44 5.07 -16.68
CA ARG A 91 -3.41 4.20 -16.09
C ARG A 91 -3.48 4.13 -14.56
N GLN A 92 -4.15 5.09 -13.93
CA GLN A 92 -4.29 5.23 -12.48
C GLN A 92 -5.71 5.65 -12.13
N LEU A 93 -6.19 5.23 -10.95
CA LEU A 93 -7.55 5.47 -10.50
C LEU A 93 -7.55 6.01 -9.07
N TRP A 94 -8.48 6.92 -8.78
CA TRP A 94 -8.62 7.52 -7.46
C TRP A 94 -9.30 6.55 -6.49
N LEU A 95 -8.59 6.18 -5.44
CA LEU A 95 -9.15 5.48 -4.29
C LEU A 95 -9.46 6.49 -3.19
N ARG A 96 -10.74 6.61 -2.83
CA ARG A 96 -11.18 7.44 -1.70
C ARG A 96 -10.95 6.70 -0.39
N LEU A 97 -10.23 7.33 0.53
CA LEU A 97 -10.08 6.89 1.91
C LEU A 97 -11.06 7.70 2.79
N PRO A 98 -12.06 7.05 3.41
CA PRO A 98 -13.05 7.74 4.20
C PRO A 98 -12.44 8.29 5.50
N PRO A 99 -13.01 9.37 6.07
CA PRO A 99 -12.47 10.01 7.26
C PRO A 99 -12.15 9.04 8.42
N PRO A 100 -13.02 8.10 8.80
CA PRO A 100 -12.75 7.21 9.93
C PRO A 100 -11.58 6.24 9.71
N LEU A 101 -11.18 5.98 8.46
CA LEU A 101 -10.01 5.17 8.13
C LEU A 101 -8.70 5.95 8.28
N THR A 102 -8.77 7.27 8.22
CA THR A 102 -7.60 8.16 8.15
C THR A 102 -7.28 8.79 9.50
N LYS A 103 -6.01 9.15 9.69
CA LYS A 103 -5.55 9.80 10.92
C LYS A 103 -6.23 11.15 11.12
N GLY A 104 -6.83 11.33 12.29
CA GLY A 104 -7.49 12.58 12.69
C GLY A 104 -8.79 12.84 11.94
N ASP A 105 -9.45 11.78 11.47
CA ASP A 105 -10.78 11.82 10.85
C ASP A 105 -10.84 12.78 9.64
N ARG A 106 -9.84 12.70 8.76
CA ARG A 106 -9.69 13.56 7.59
C ARG A 106 -9.49 12.75 6.32
N GLY A 107 -10.63 12.46 5.68
CA GLY A 107 -10.68 11.71 4.43
C GLY A 107 -9.80 12.32 3.35
N ARG A 108 -9.24 11.46 2.49
CA ARG A 108 -8.34 11.85 1.40
C ARG A 108 -8.42 10.85 0.27
N SER A 109 -7.99 11.24 -0.93
CA SER A 109 -7.89 10.32 -2.06
C SER A 109 -6.44 10.05 -2.41
N VAL A 110 -6.14 8.83 -2.86
CA VAL A 110 -4.84 8.43 -3.38
C VAL A 110 -4.99 7.88 -4.80
N LEU A 111 -3.95 8.02 -5.62
CA LEU A 111 -3.90 7.39 -6.93
C LEU A 111 -3.36 5.97 -6.79
N VAL A 112 -4.08 5.01 -7.36
CA VAL A 112 -3.69 3.59 -7.38
C VAL A 112 -3.46 3.16 -8.83
N PRO A 113 -2.30 2.56 -9.17
CA PRO A 113 -2.06 2.06 -10.51
C PRO A 113 -3.07 0.96 -10.90
N ARG A 114 -3.63 1.05 -12.11
CA ARG A 114 -4.63 0.09 -12.61
C ARG A 114 -4.09 -1.34 -12.68
N ARG A 115 -2.80 -1.51 -12.98
CA ARG A 115 -2.14 -2.82 -12.96
C ARG A 115 -2.12 -3.42 -11.56
N LEU A 116 -1.84 -2.62 -10.52
CA LEU A 116 -1.87 -3.09 -9.14
C LEU A 116 -3.30 -3.52 -8.78
N LEU A 117 -4.32 -2.76 -9.20
CA LEU A 117 -5.73 -3.15 -9.01
C LEU A 117 -6.05 -4.49 -9.68
N ARG A 118 -5.56 -4.75 -10.91
CA ARG A 118 -5.72 -6.07 -11.57
C ARG A 118 -5.04 -7.19 -10.78
N GLN A 119 -3.86 -6.95 -10.22
CA GLN A 119 -3.17 -7.95 -9.41
C GLN A 119 -3.89 -8.21 -8.08
N ILE A 120 -4.47 -7.16 -7.48
CA ILE A 120 -5.30 -7.29 -6.27
C ILE A 120 -6.60 -8.04 -6.60
N ALA A 121 -7.23 -7.78 -7.75
CA ALA A 121 -8.40 -8.54 -8.21
C ALA A 121 -8.06 -10.03 -8.37
N ALA A 122 -6.96 -10.37 -9.04
CA ALA A 122 -6.49 -11.75 -9.14
C ALA A 122 -6.22 -12.40 -7.75
N TYR A 123 -5.69 -11.64 -6.79
CA TYR A 123 -5.56 -12.10 -5.41
C TYR A 123 -6.92 -12.33 -4.74
N ILE A 124 -7.90 -11.45 -4.96
CA ILE A 124 -9.27 -11.57 -4.43
C ILE A 124 -9.91 -12.87 -4.94
N ASP A 125 -9.80 -13.12 -6.24
CA ASP A 125 -10.45 -14.24 -6.91
C ASP A 125 -9.84 -15.60 -6.54
N VAL A 126 -8.55 -15.64 -6.19
CA VAL A 126 -7.81 -16.89 -5.95
C VAL A 126 -7.47 -17.08 -4.47
N GLU A 127 -6.46 -16.37 -3.95
CA GLU A 127 -5.94 -16.61 -2.60
C GLU A 127 -6.94 -16.18 -1.53
N ARG A 128 -7.58 -15.02 -1.69
CA ARG A 128 -8.56 -14.51 -0.73
C ARG A 128 -9.82 -15.37 -0.72
N ALA A 129 -10.35 -15.73 -1.90
CA ALA A 129 -11.50 -16.63 -2.02
C ALA A 129 -11.25 -17.98 -1.34
N ALA A 130 -10.06 -18.57 -1.51
CA ALA A 130 -9.67 -19.79 -0.81
C ALA A 130 -9.60 -19.59 0.72
N GLY A 131 -9.11 -18.43 1.18
CA GLY A 131 -9.14 -18.03 2.58
C GLY A 131 -10.57 -17.91 3.13
N ALA A 132 -11.45 -17.24 2.39
CA ALA A 132 -12.87 -17.07 2.74
C ALA A 132 -13.61 -18.42 2.83
N ALA A 133 -13.38 -19.33 1.89
CA ALA A 133 -13.93 -20.69 1.94
C ALA A 133 -13.47 -21.43 3.21
N LYS A 134 -12.18 -21.33 3.57
CA LYS A 134 -11.63 -21.90 4.81
C LYS A 134 -12.21 -21.23 6.06
N PHE A 135 -12.54 -19.94 6.01
CA PHE A 135 -13.19 -19.23 7.10
C PHE A 135 -14.57 -19.84 7.39
N VAL A 136 -15.40 -20.05 6.36
CA VAL A 136 -16.73 -20.69 6.52
C VAL A 136 -16.59 -22.11 7.05
N ALA A 137 -15.75 -22.93 6.41
CA ALA A 137 -15.56 -24.34 6.77
C ALA A 137 -15.06 -24.55 8.21
N ARG A 138 -14.46 -23.53 8.83
CA ARG A 138 -13.90 -23.59 10.18
C ARG A 138 -14.69 -22.80 11.21
N ASN A 139 -15.92 -22.39 10.89
CA ASN A 139 -16.74 -21.50 11.73
C ASN A 139 -15.94 -20.25 12.18
N GLY A 140 -15.27 -19.62 11.23
CA GLY A 140 -14.31 -18.55 11.50
C GLY A 140 -14.93 -17.32 12.17
N ALA A 141 -16.24 -17.10 12.00
CA ALA A 141 -16.98 -16.02 12.64
C ALA A 141 -16.96 -16.14 14.17
N ALA A 142 -16.98 -17.36 14.71
CA ALA A 142 -16.92 -17.61 16.16
C ALA A 142 -15.58 -17.19 16.80
N ARG A 143 -14.55 -16.88 15.99
CA ARG A 143 -13.24 -16.41 16.47
C ARG A 143 -13.12 -14.89 16.54
N PHE A 144 -14.13 -14.16 16.07
CA PHE A 144 -14.16 -12.72 16.14
C PHE A 144 -14.57 -12.29 17.54
N ASP A 145 -13.84 -11.35 18.12
CA ASP A 145 -14.34 -10.59 19.26
C ASP A 145 -15.28 -9.51 18.73
N ARG A 146 -16.55 -9.53 19.20
CA ARG A 146 -17.61 -8.59 18.81
C ARG A 146 -17.74 -8.41 17.28
N PRO A 147 -18.12 -9.45 16.53
CA PRO A 147 -18.28 -9.35 15.08
C PRO A 147 -19.39 -8.37 14.70
N ILE A 148 -19.21 -7.70 13.56
CA ILE A 148 -20.20 -6.77 12.99
C ILE A 148 -20.74 -7.42 11.71
N HIS A 149 -21.96 -7.96 11.80
CA HIS A 149 -22.59 -8.67 10.70
C HIS A 149 -23.26 -7.67 9.76
N ILE A 150 -22.95 -7.75 8.47
CA ILE A 150 -23.42 -6.80 7.46
C ILE A 150 -23.89 -7.54 6.20
N THR A 151 -24.83 -6.96 5.47
CA THR A 151 -25.19 -7.41 4.12
C THR A 151 -24.35 -6.67 3.08
N ASP A 152 -24.41 -7.10 1.81
CA ASP A 152 -23.75 -6.38 0.71
C ASP A 152 -24.27 -4.92 0.60
N ALA A 153 -25.57 -4.69 0.77
CA ALA A 153 -26.14 -3.33 0.80
C ALA A 153 -25.68 -2.51 2.03
N GLY A 154 -25.35 -3.18 3.13
CA GLY A 154 -24.80 -2.54 4.33
C GLY A 154 -23.34 -2.14 4.17
N LEU A 155 -22.58 -2.84 3.31
CA LEU A 155 -21.15 -2.63 3.13
C LEU A 155 -20.82 -1.20 2.69
N ASP A 156 -21.56 -0.65 1.73
CA ASP A 156 -21.33 0.73 1.24
C ASP A 156 -21.43 1.75 2.38
N ARG A 157 -22.46 1.61 3.23
CA ARG A 157 -22.65 2.48 4.39
C ARG A 157 -21.52 2.32 5.41
N MET A 158 -21.09 1.09 5.65
CA MET A 158 -20.03 0.77 6.61
C MET A 158 -18.65 1.25 6.17
N ARG A 159 -18.39 1.33 4.85
CA ARG A 159 -17.14 1.92 4.33
C ARG A 159 -16.91 3.32 4.88
N ASP A 160 -17.97 4.13 4.95
CA ASP A 160 -17.86 5.55 5.33
C ASP A 160 -17.80 5.81 6.84
N VAL A 161 -18.24 4.86 7.67
CA VAL A 161 -18.40 5.09 9.12
C VAL A 161 -17.48 4.24 9.99
N CYS A 162 -16.98 3.11 9.49
CA CYS A 162 -16.18 2.20 10.31
C CYS A 162 -14.72 2.65 10.43
N THR A 163 -14.25 2.64 11.68
CA THR A 163 -12.83 2.77 12.05
C THR A 163 -11.99 1.59 11.52
N PRO A 164 -10.64 1.68 11.50
CA PRO A 164 -9.79 0.58 11.05
C PRO A 164 -9.99 -0.71 11.87
N GLU A 165 -10.27 -0.58 13.17
CA GLU A 165 -10.54 -1.71 14.05
C GLU A 165 -11.90 -2.37 13.76
N GLU A 166 -12.95 -1.58 13.54
CA GLU A 166 -14.28 -2.08 13.15
C GLU A 166 -14.24 -2.75 11.79
N ARG A 167 -13.50 -2.20 10.82
CA ARG A 167 -13.31 -2.80 9.49
C ARG A 167 -12.76 -4.23 9.57
N CYS A 168 -11.88 -4.52 10.53
CA CYS A 168 -11.38 -5.87 10.79
C CYS A 168 -12.41 -6.81 11.43
N ARG A 169 -13.57 -6.32 11.85
CA ARG A 169 -14.65 -7.08 12.50
C ARG A 169 -15.88 -7.26 11.61
N LEU A 170 -15.90 -6.64 10.43
CA LEU A 170 -17.00 -6.74 9.47
C LEU A 170 -17.05 -8.13 8.85
N ILE A 171 -18.22 -8.77 8.91
CA ILE A 171 -18.53 -10.06 8.33
C ILE A 171 -19.72 -9.88 7.39
N LEU A 172 -19.50 -10.13 6.09
CA LEU A 172 -20.56 -10.20 5.09
C LEU A 172 -21.38 -11.46 5.35
N CYS A 173 -22.69 -11.31 5.40
CA CYS A 173 -23.65 -12.37 5.63
C CYS A 173 -24.54 -12.55 4.40
N ASN A 174 -24.99 -13.79 4.19
CA ASN A 174 -26.04 -14.10 3.22
C ASN A 174 -27.38 -13.50 3.67
N GLU A 175 -28.39 -13.50 2.79
CA GLU A 175 -29.74 -12.99 3.09
C GLU A 175 -30.38 -13.68 4.30
N ASN A 176 -30.06 -14.96 4.53
CA ASN A 176 -30.52 -15.72 5.70
C ASN A 176 -29.73 -15.44 6.99
N GLY A 177 -28.84 -14.45 7.00
CA GLY A 177 -28.05 -14.03 8.16
C GLY A 177 -26.81 -14.91 8.45
N THR A 178 -26.55 -15.94 7.65
CA THR A 178 -25.37 -16.80 7.85
C THR A 178 -24.07 -16.09 7.42
N PRO A 179 -22.98 -16.17 8.21
CA PRO A 179 -21.68 -15.62 7.83
C PRO A 179 -21.15 -16.20 6.51
N ARG A 180 -20.86 -15.32 5.54
CA ARG A 180 -20.30 -15.67 4.23
C ARG A 180 -18.79 -15.52 4.21
N GLU A 181 -18.29 -14.34 4.58
CA GLU A 181 -16.84 -14.05 4.60
C GLU A 181 -16.55 -12.74 5.35
N PRO A 182 -15.32 -12.50 5.83
CA PRO A 182 -14.95 -11.18 6.33
C PRO A 182 -14.93 -10.15 5.18
N ALA A 183 -15.28 -8.90 5.47
CA ALA A 183 -15.23 -7.83 4.46
C ALA A 183 -13.79 -7.32 4.18
N ALA A 184 -12.85 -7.60 5.08
CA ALA A 184 -11.46 -7.18 4.95
C ALA A 184 -10.81 -7.69 3.64
N LEU A 185 -9.99 -6.84 3.01
CA LEU A 185 -9.25 -7.20 1.80
C LEU A 185 -8.20 -8.27 2.09
N TRP A 186 -7.42 -8.07 3.16
CA TRP A 186 -6.28 -8.91 3.47
C TRP A 186 -6.66 -10.02 4.45
N LEU A 187 -6.65 -11.26 3.97
CA LEU A 187 -6.97 -12.43 4.79
C LEU A 187 -5.73 -13.28 5.03
N THR A 188 -5.67 -13.89 6.21
CA THR A 188 -4.76 -14.98 6.54
C THR A 188 -5.11 -16.25 5.77
N GLU A 189 -4.25 -17.27 5.83
CA GLU A 189 -4.48 -18.55 5.15
C GLU A 189 -5.75 -19.28 5.63
N VAL A 190 -6.23 -18.95 6.83
CA VAL A 190 -7.46 -19.52 7.41
C VAL A 190 -8.65 -18.56 7.30
N GLY A 191 -8.50 -17.48 6.53
CA GLY A 191 -9.54 -16.51 6.25
C GLY A 191 -9.83 -15.51 7.35
N GLN A 192 -8.99 -15.39 8.38
CA GLN A 192 -9.10 -14.30 9.37
C GLN A 192 -8.47 -13.01 8.83
N PRO A 193 -8.99 -11.80 9.11
CA PRO A 193 -8.36 -10.55 8.70
C PRO A 193 -6.92 -10.41 9.23
N VAL A 194 -6.00 -9.92 8.39
CA VAL A 194 -4.64 -9.61 8.82
C VAL A 194 -4.65 -8.30 9.62
N ARG A 195 -4.28 -8.37 10.91
CA ARG A 195 -4.24 -7.19 11.79
C ARG A 195 -3.05 -6.29 11.43
N PRO A 196 -3.14 -4.96 11.64
CA PRO A 196 -2.07 -4.01 11.30
C PRO A 196 -0.68 -4.42 11.83
N ASN A 197 -0.58 -4.78 13.11
CA ASN A 197 0.66 -5.21 13.76
C ASN A 197 1.28 -6.50 13.14
N SER A 198 0.48 -7.32 12.47
CA SER A 198 0.96 -8.55 11.84
C SER A 198 1.82 -8.26 10.62
N TRP A 199 1.60 -7.13 9.96
CA TRP A 199 2.41 -6.71 8.80
C TRP A 199 3.84 -6.38 9.18
N GLU A 200 4.07 -5.74 10.33
CA GLU A 200 5.44 -5.47 10.82
C GLU A 200 6.19 -6.79 11.06
N VAL A 201 5.52 -7.78 11.64
CA VAL A 201 6.08 -9.12 11.83
C VAL A 201 6.36 -9.81 10.49
N ILE A 202 5.47 -9.68 9.51
CA ILE A 202 5.66 -10.21 8.15
C ILE A 202 6.90 -9.56 7.49
N PHE A 203 7.03 -8.23 7.59
CA PHE A 203 8.17 -7.49 7.05
C PHE A 203 9.47 -7.87 7.74
N ALA A 204 9.47 -8.02 9.07
CA ALA A 204 10.64 -8.44 9.83
C ALA A 204 11.09 -9.86 9.43
N ARG A 205 10.14 -10.79 9.22
CA ARG A 205 10.42 -12.14 8.70
C ARG A 205 10.97 -12.11 7.28
N ALA A 206 10.42 -11.27 6.41
CA ALA A 206 10.90 -11.08 5.05
C ALA A 206 12.33 -10.51 5.03
N CYS A 207 12.63 -9.52 5.87
CA CYS A 207 13.99 -8.98 6.03
C CYS A 207 14.96 -10.04 6.56
N LYS A 208 14.52 -10.87 7.53
CA LYS A 208 15.33 -12.00 8.01
C LYS A 208 15.67 -12.95 6.87
N ARG A 209 14.68 -13.35 6.08
CA ARG A 209 14.88 -14.23 4.91
C ARG A 209 15.87 -13.63 3.91
N CYS A 210 15.82 -12.33 3.66
CA CYS A 210 16.80 -11.64 2.81
C CYS A 210 18.23 -11.75 3.40
N ARG A 211 18.38 -11.54 4.71
CA ARG A 211 19.68 -11.67 5.41
C ARG A 211 20.23 -13.09 5.37
N ASP A 212 19.37 -14.10 5.44
CA ASP A 212 19.77 -15.51 5.32
C ASP A 212 20.40 -15.81 3.93
N TYR A 213 20.10 -14.99 2.91
CA TYR A 213 20.72 -15.02 1.58
C TYR A 213 21.84 -13.97 1.39
N GLY A 214 22.29 -13.30 2.45
CA GLY A 214 23.36 -12.32 2.39
C GLY A 214 22.93 -10.89 2.06
N PHE A 215 21.63 -10.62 1.92
CA PHE A 215 21.12 -9.27 1.69
C PHE A 215 20.82 -8.57 3.02
N SER A 216 21.65 -7.59 3.38
CA SER A 216 21.52 -6.80 4.63
C SER A 216 20.39 -5.77 4.56
N LEU A 217 19.15 -6.24 4.44
CA LEU A 217 17.96 -5.40 4.31
C LEU A 217 17.23 -5.22 5.65
N SER A 218 16.74 -4.01 5.87
CA SER A 218 15.82 -3.64 6.95
C SER A 218 14.78 -2.67 6.41
N ILE A 219 13.62 -3.21 6.05
CA ILE A 219 12.51 -2.50 5.42
C ILE A 219 11.26 -2.66 6.30
N SER A 220 10.63 -1.54 6.61
CA SER A 220 9.36 -1.44 7.33
C SER A 220 8.27 -0.84 6.45
N PRO A 221 6.98 -1.01 6.81
CA PRO A 221 5.87 -0.34 6.12
C PRO A 221 6.06 1.18 6.02
N HIS A 222 6.59 1.80 7.08
CA HIS A 222 6.84 3.25 7.13
C HIS A 222 7.93 3.69 6.14
N GLN A 223 9.00 2.90 5.99
CA GLN A 223 10.05 3.17 5.00
C GLN A 223 9.51 3.10 3.57
N LEU A 224 8.57 2.20 3.27
CA LEU A 224 7.92 2.16 1.95
C LEU A 224 7.08 3.41 1.68
N ARG A 225 6.37 3.93 2.70
CA ARG A 225 5.65 5.21 2.59
C ARG A 225 6.60 6.39 2.33
N HIS A 226 7.75 6.44 3.01
CA HIS A 226 8.76 7.45 2.72
C HIS A 226 9.36 7.28 1.33
N THR A 227 9.54 6.04 0.88
CA THR A 227 10.00 5.72 -0.47
C THR A 227 9.05 6.30 -1.51
N PHE A 228 7.74 6.05 -1.40
CA PHE A 228 6.74 6.71 -2.24
C PHE A 228 6.88 8.23 -2.24
N ALA A 229 6.97 8.83 -1.06
CA ALA A 229 7.00 10.28 -0.91
C ALA A 229 8.18 10.94 -1.63
N VAL A 230 9.39 10.39 -1.47
CA VAL A 230 10.61 10.90 -2.12
C VAL A 230 10.50 10.75 -3.64
N HIS A 231 10.08 9.58 -4.13
CA HIS A 231 9.98 9.32 -5.57
C HIS A 231 8.89 10.18 -6.24
N MET A 232 7.73 10.30 -5.62
CA MET A 232 6.64 11.13 -6.13
C MET A 232 7.00 12.61 -6.13
N LEU A 233 7.66 13.09 -5.07
CA LEU A 233 8.09 14.47 -5.01
C LEU A 233 9.07 14.78 -6.14
N ALA A 234 10.02 13.89 -6.38
CA ALA A 234 10.97 14.04 -7.47
C ALA A 234 10.33 13.97 -8.86
N LEU A 235 9.42 13.04 -9.09
CA LEU A 235 8.60 12.96 -10.30
C LEU A 235 7.93 14.29 -10.61
N LEU A 236 7.26 14.85 -9.61
CA LEU A 236 6.55 16.12 -9.74
C LEU A 236 7.51 17.30 -9.97
N ILE A 237 8.70 17.30 -9.35
CA ILE A 237 9.73 18.32 -9.59
C ILE A 237 10.28 18.21 -11.02
N GLN A 238 10.63 17.02 -11.49
CA GLN A 238 11.11 16.81 -12.85
C GLN A 238 10.08 17.25 -13.89
N GLU A 239 8.81 16.90 -13.69
CA GLU A 239 7.74 17.31 -14.58
C GLU A 239 7.62 18.84 -14.65
N ARG A 240 7.75 19.52 -13.50
CA ARG A 240 7.79 20.98 -13.47
C ARG A 240 8.99 21.57 -14.20
N LEU A 241 10.17 20.96 -14.06
CA LEU A 241 11.37 21.40 -14.79
C LEU A 241 11.22 21.21 -16.31
N ARG A 242 10.59 20.10 -16.75
CA ARG A 242 10.28 19.87 -18.17
C ARG A 242 9.26 20.89 -18.70
N GLU A 243 8.19 21.14 -17.95
CA GLU A 243 7.18 22.14 -18.32
C GLU A 243 7.77 23.55 -18.41
N ALA A 244 8.65 23.93 -17.48
CA ALA A 244 9.32 25.22 -17.46
C ALA A 244 10.33 25.41 -18.63
N ALA A 245 10.78 24.32 -19.25
CA ALA A 245 11.64 24.38 -20.44
C ALA A 245 10.87 24.63 -21.74
N LEU A 246 9.53 24.58 -21.72
CA LEU A 246 8.68 24.87 -22.88
C LEU A 246 8.51 26.40 -23.09
N PRO A 247 8.29 26.88 -24.32
CA PRO A 247 8.16 28.31 -24.59
C PRO A 247 7.03 28.97 -23.81
N ALA A 248 7.34 30.14 -23.25
CA ALA A 248 6.45 31.00 -22.50
C ALA A 248 5.15 31.32 -23.26
N GLY A 249 4.01 30.97 -22.65
CA GLY A 249 2.67 31.30 -23.16
C GLY A 249 1.86 32.08 -22.12
N PRO A 250 0.72 32.69 -22.49
CA PRO A 250 -0.05 33.58 -21.60
C PRO A 250 -0.52 32.97 -20.26
N MET A 251 -0.42 31.66 -20.09
CA MET A 251 -0.85 30.92 -18.88
C MET A 251 0.29 30.54 -17.93
N GLU A 252 1.52 30.98 -18.18
CA GLU A 252 2.73 30.57 -17.43
C GLU A 252 2.68 30.94 -15.94
N SER A 253 2.17 32.12 -15.61
CA SER A 253 2.00 32.58 -14.23
C SER A 253 1.01 31.70 -13.43
N TYR A 254 -0.01 31.14 -14.09
CA TYR A 254 -0.99 30.25 -13.46
C TYR A 254 -0.45 28.82 -13.29
N ARG A 255 0.41 28.35 -14.20
CA ARG A 255 1.04 27.02 -14.13
C ARG A 255 1.98 26.88 -12.93
N LEU A 256 2.71 27.94 -12.59
CA LEU A 256 3.59 27.98 -11.41
C LEU A 256 2.82 27.90 -10.08
N ILE A 257 1.59 28.42 -10.04
CA ILE A 257 0.76 28.49 -8.83
C ILE A 257 -0.07 27.22 -8.63
N LEU A 258 -0.54 26.57 -9.70
CA LEU A 258 -1.54 25.49 -9.63
C LEU A 258 -1.00 24.09 -9.31
N GLY A 259 0.30 23.90 -9.09
CA GLY A 259 0.74 22.62 -8.54
C GLY A 259 2.18 22.55 -8.05
N ASP A 260 2.41 23.25 -6.95
CA ASP A 260 3.53 22.99 -6.04
C ASP A 260 3.65 21.48 -5.72
N PRO A 261 4.75 20.82 -6.14
CA PRO A 261 5.04 19.42 -5.86
C PRO A 261 4.90 19.04 -4.39
N LEU A 262 5.32 19.92 -3.47
CA LEU A 262 5.26 19.64 -2.03
C LEU A 262 3.82 19.59 -1.53
N GLN A 263 2.97 20.52 -1.97
CA GLN A 263 1.55 20.50 -1.62
C GLN A 263 0.84 19.28 -2.21
N GLN A 264 1.19 18.87 -3.42
CA GLN A 264 0.65 17.65 -4.02
C GLN A 264 1.00 16.42 -3.20
N VAL A 265 2.27 16.23 -2.83
CA VAL A 265 2.70 15.12 -1.97
C VAL A 265 2.08 15.21 -0.57
N GLN A 266 1.96 16.41 0.00
CA GLN A 266 1.27 16.63 1.28
C GLN A 266 -0.18 16.11 1.23
N ARG A 267 -0.92 16.41 0.16
CA ARG A 267 -2.30 15.91 -0.04
C ARG A 267 -2.31 14.39 -0.24
N LEU A 268 -1.45 13.85 -1.10
CA LEU A 268 -1.32 12.41 -1.37
C LEU A 268 -0.85 11.59 -0.16
N LEU A 269 -0.22 12.20 0.84
CA LEU A 269 0.16 11.53 2.09
C LEU A 269 -0.82 11.82 3.24
N GLY A 270 -1.67 12.83 3.13
CA GLY A 270 -2.51 13.29 4.23
C GLY A 270 -1.68 13.85 5.39
N HIS A 271 -0.70 14.70 5.08
CA HIS A 271 0.11 15.40 6.09
C HIS A 271 -0.62 16.65 6.58
N ALA A 272 -0.79 16.75 7.90
CA ALA A 272 -1.44 17.91 8.52
C ALA A 272 -0.65 19.21 8.38
N SER A 273 0.67 19.12 8.21
CA SER A 273 1.58 20.26 8.08
C SER A 273 2.58 20.01 6.96
N LEU A 274 2.81 21.04 6.15
CA LEU A 274 3.81 21.03 5.07
C LEU A 274 5.23 20.77 5.63
N ALA A 275 5.51 21.16 6.87
CA ALA A 275 6.79 20.88 7.55
C ALA A 275 7.13 19.37 7.58
N THR A 276 6.10 18.51 7.64
CA THR A 276 6.27 17.04 7.60
C THR A 276 6.64 16.56 6.20
N THR A 277 6.29 17.30 5.16
CA THR A 277 6.64 16.99 3.77
C THR A 277 8.02 17.56 3.40
N TYR A 278 8.41 18.70 3.97
CA TYR A 278 9.71 19.33 3.74
C TYR A 278 10.89 18.40 4.01
N ILE A 279 10.75 17.44 4.94
CA ILE A 279 11.81 16.46 5.24
C ILE A 279 12.27 15.68 4.00
N TYR A 280 11.43 15.55 2.96
CA TYR A 280 11.79 14.82 1.74
C TYR A 280 12.66 15.63 0.77
N LEU A 281 12.67 16.97 0.85
CA LEU A 281 13.52 17.80 -0.02
C LEU A 281 15.00 17.57 0.25
N ASP A 282 15.37 17.49 1.54
CA ASP A 282 16.75 17.22 1.97
C ASP A 282 17.26 15.88 1.39
N HIS A 283 16.35 14.92 1.22
CA HIS A 283 16.65 13.61 0.63
C HIS A 283 16.77 13.62 -0.89
N ILE A 284 16.04 14.49 -1.60
CA ILE A 284 16.19 14.63 -3.05
C ILE A 284 17.50 15.35 -3.38
N ALA A 285 17.80 16.44 -2.66
CA ALA A 285 19.01 17.23 -2.87
C ALA A 285 20.30 16.42 -2.68
N THR A 286 20.27 15.41 -1.79
CA THR A 286 21.43 14.56 -1.50
C THR A 286 21.59 13.38 -2.48
N ARG A 287 20.61 13.11 -3.36
CA ARG A 287 20.52 11.85 -4.13
C ARG A 287 19.92 12.00 -5.54
N ALA A 288 19.96 13.20 -6.12
CA ALA A 288 19.34 13.53 -7.41
C ALA A 288 19.57 12.48 -8.51
N ASP A 289 20.79 11.96 -8.66
CA ASP A 289 21.14 10.99 -9.71
C ASP A 289 20.48 9.59 -9.52
N THR A 290 20.22 9.18 -8.28
CA THR A 290 19.54 7.90 -7.98
C THR A 290 18.03 7.97 -8.15
N VAL A 291 17.48 9.17 -8.10
CA VAL A 291 16.04 9.40 -8.10
C VAL A 291 15.49 9.30 -9.52
N ASP A 292 16.21 9.77 -10.53
CA ASP A 292 15.79 9.70 -11.94
C ASP A 292 15.60 8.25 -12.43
N SER A 293 16.57 7.37 -12.18
CA SER A 293 16.46 5.95 -12.51
C SER A 293 15.42 5.22 -11.65
N ALA A 294 15.28 5.59 -10.38
CA ALA A 294 14.34 4.96 -9.47
C ALA A 294 12.88 5.38 -9.75
N VAL A 295 12.67 6.60 -10.25
CA VAL A 295 11.41 7.11 -10.76
C VAL A 295 10.97 6.33 -12.01
N GLU A 296 11.86 6.17 -12.98
CA GLU A 296 11.61 5.31 -14.14
C GLU A 296 11.36 3.86 -13.71
N LYS A 297 12.07 3.34 -12.71
CA LYS A 297 11.87 1.99 -12.16
C LYS A 297 10.60 1.84 -11.32
N LEU A 298 10.11 2.85 -10.61
CA LEU A 298 8.82 2.84 -9.91
C LEU A 298 7.68 2.84 -10.93
N LEU A 299 7.86 3.60 -12.01
CA LEU A 299 6.99 3.57 -13.18
C LEU A 299 7.15 2.28 -14.02
N ALA A 300 8.32 1.64 -14.04
CA ALA A 300 8.63 0.43 -14.82
C ALA A 300 8.51 -0.90 -14.03
N LEU A 301 8.38 -0.85 -12.70
CA LEU A 301 7.81 -1.93 -11.88
C LEU A 301 6.29 -2.08 -12.13
N LEU A 302 5.71 -1.13 -12.86
CA LEU A 302 4.65 -1.39 -13.83
C LEU A 302 5.35 -1.72 -15.17
N PRO A 303 5.45 -3.00 -15.59
CA PRO A 303 6.19 -3.32 -16.80
C PRO A 303 5.53 -2.71 -18.03
N GLY A 304 6.34 -2.10 -18.89
CA GLY A 304 6.03 -1.82 -20.28
C GLY A 304 5.89 -3.10 -21.12
N PRO A 305 5.48 -2.98 -22.39
CA PRO A 305 5.06 -4.11 -23.21
C PRO A 305 6.25 -5.03 -23.46
N GLN A 306 6.13 -6.30 -23.05
CA GLN A 306 6.93 -7.34 -23.71
C GLN A 306 6.25 -7.59 -25.04
N GLY A 307 7.01 -7.36 -26.11
CA GLY A 307 6.54 -7.47 -27.48
C GLY A 307 6.20 -8.90 -27.91
N ALA A 308 5.37 -8.93 -28.95
CA ALA A 308 4.88 -10.07 -29.73
C ALA A 308 3.99 -11.07 -28.97
#